data_AF-A0A085FCV0-F1
#
_entry.id   AF-A0A085FCV0-F1
#
_cell.length_a   1.000
_cell.length_b   1.000
_cell.length_c   1.000
_cell.angle_alpha   90.00
_cell.angle_beta   90.00
_cell.angle_gamma   90.00
#
_symmetry.space_group_name_H-M   'P 1'
#
loop_
_entity.id
_entity.type
_entity.pdbx_description
1 polymer ?
#
loop_
_entity_poly.entity_id
_entity_poly.type
_entity_poly.pdbx_seq_one_letter_code
_entity_poly.pdbx_strand_id
1 'polypeptide(L)'
;MSAPAPSLAWSHLAGREVSTWSEEWRHECEIAYLLAMPTAKRNSFLDGVPGSTDREERGIKGVRGEAAVAALRADISRLHALKSKT
;
A
#
# COMPACT_ATOMS: atom_id res chain seq x y z
N MET A 1 -1.30 -31.18 -14.90
CA MET A 1 -2.35 -30.15 -14.73
C MET A 1 -1.71 -28.79 -14.97
N SER A 2 -2.19 -27.99 -15.93
CA SER A 2 -1.69 -26.63 -16.15
C SER A 2 -2.22 -25.70 -15.06
N ALA A 3 -1.40 -24.77 -14.59
CA ALA A 3 -1.85 -23.73 -13.66
C ALA A 3 -2.93 -22.85 -14.31
N PRO A 4 -3.92 -22.36 -13.55
CA PRO A 4 -4.90 -21.41 -14.08
C PRO A 4 -4.20 -20.13 -14.53
N ALA A 5 -4.69 -19.52 -15.62
CA ALA A 5 -4.19 -18.22 -16.05
C ALA A 5 -4.60 -17.14 -15.01
N PRO A 6 -3.73 -16.17 -14.70
CA PRO A 6 -4.09 -15.07 -13.82
C PRO A 6 -5.22 -14.23 -14.42
N SER A 7 -6.15 -13.76 -13.58
CA SER A 7 -7.14 -12.76 -14.00
C SER A 7 -6.48 -11.38 -14.16
N LEU A 8 -7.07 -10.54 -14.99
CA LEU A 8 -6.67 -9.14 -15.15
C LEU A 8 -7.55 -8.23 -14.29
N ALA A 9 -6.97 -7.15 -13.77
CA ALA A 9 -7.65 -6.10 -13.04
C ALA A 9 -7.12 -4.72 -13.44
N TRP A 10 -7.99 -3.71 -13.49
CA TRP A 10 -7.58 -2.34 -13.74
C TRP A 10 -6.83 -1.77 -12.54
N SER A 11 -5.57 -1.37 -12.72
CA SER A 11 -4.78 -0.67 -11.70
C SER A 11 -4.83 0.84 -11.95
N HIS A 12 -5.29 1.60 -10.97
CA HIS A 12 -5.30 3.06 -11.02
C HIS A 12 -3.89 3.65 -10.99
N LEU A 13 -2.97 3.07 -10.20
CA LEU A 13 -1.58 3.55 -10.10
C LEU A 13 -0.79 3.26 -11.38
N ALA A 14 -1.01 2.12 -12.01
CA ALA A 14 -0.37 1.76 -13.28
C ALA A 14 -1.07 2.38 -14.51
N GLY A 15 -2.36 2.75 -14.38
CA GLY A 15 -3.16 3.33 -15.47
C GLY A 15 -3.49 2.34 -16.59
N ARG A 16 -3.49 1.03 -16.29
CA ARG A 16 -3.74 -0.06 -17.25
C ARG A 16 -4.21 -1.32 -16.54
N GLU A 17 -4.65 -2.30 -17.31
CA GLU A 17 -4.87 -3.65 -16.79
C GLU A 17 -3.53 -4.31 -16.39
N VAL A 18 -3.54 -4.94 -15.22
CA VAL A 18 -2.43 -5.71 -14.66
C VAL A 18 -2.93 -7.11 -14.27
N SER A 19 -2.03 -8.08 -14.28
CA SER A 19 -2.31 -9.40 -13.72
C SER A 19 -2.55 -9.31 -12.22
N THR A 20 -3.57 -10.01 -11.71
CA THR A 20 -3.82 -10.08 -10.26
C THR A 20 -2.73 -10.80 -9.48
N TRP A 21 -1.77 -11.43 -10.18
CA TRP A 21 -0.59 -12.05 -9.58
C TRP A 21 0.67 -11.18 -9.68
N SER A 22 0.59 -9.99 -10.26
CA SER A 22 1.74 -9.09 -10.40
C SER A 22 2.06 -8.33 -9.10
N GLU A 23 3.31 -7.90 -8.96
CA GLU A 23 3.71 -6.99 -7.88
C GLU A 23 2.99 -5.64 -7.97
N GLU A 24 2.64 -5.17 -9.18
CA GLU A 24 1.86 -3.95 -9.37
C GLU A 24 0.48 -4.06 -8.73
N TRP A 25 -0.20 -5.20 -8.91
CA TRP A 25 -1.50 -5.43 -8.29
C TRP A 25 -1.39 -5.57 -6.77
N ARG A 26 -0.36 -6.29 -6.28
CA ARG A 26 -0.09 -6.41 -4.84
C ARG A 26 0.16 -5.04 -4.21
N HIS A 27 0.96 -4.19 -4.87
CA HIS A 27 1.26 -2.85 -4.41
C HIS A 27 0.01 -1.98 -4.35
N GLU A 28 -0.81 -1.95 -5.41
CA GLU A 28 -2.05 -1.19 -5.38
C GLU A 28 -3.02 -1.67 -4.29
N CYS A 29 -3.11 -2.98 -4.04
CA CYS A 29 -3.88 -3.52 -2.92
C CYS A 29 -3.36 -3.02 -1.56
N GLU A 30 -2.03 -2.98 -1.36
CA GLU A 30 -1.42 -2.43 -0.14
C GLU A 30 -1.75 -0.95 0.02
N ILE A 31 -1.61 -0.14 -1.04
CA ILE A 31 -1.92 1.28 -1.01
C ILE A 31 -3.42 1.53 -0.76
N ALA A 32 -4.30 0.75 -1.39
CA ALA A 32 -5.74 0.85 -1.20
C ALA A 32 -6.15 0.49 0.23
N TYR A 33 -5.55 -0.56 0.80
CA TYR A 33 -5.76 -0.95 2.20
C TYR A 33 -5.33 0.16 3.16
N LEU A 34 -4.12 0.73 2.97
CA LEU A 34 -3.64 1.84 3.78
C LEU A 34 -4.52 3.08 3.62
N LEU A 35 -4.97 3.40 2.40
CA LEU A 35 -5.84 4.54 2.13
C LEU A 35 -7.19 4.42 2.85
N ALA A 36 -7.74 3.23 2.96
CA ALA A 36 -9.01 2.96 3.63
C ALA A 36 -8.95 3.09 5.17
N MET A 37 -7.76 3.12 5.77
CA MET A 37 -7.61 3.29 7.21
C MET A 37 -7.90 4.74 7.66
N PRO A 38 -8.46 4.94 8.87
CA PRO A 38 -8.46 6.25 9.50
C PRO A 38 -7.04 6.81 9.63
N THR A 39 -6.87 8.12 9.42
CA THR A 39 -5.55 8.77 9.33
C THR A 39 -4.64 8.49 10.53
N ALA A 40 -5.19 8.55 11.76
CA ALA A 40 -4.43 8.26 12.97
C ALA A 40 -3.90 6.82 12.99
N LYS A 41 -4.77 5.84 12.69
CA LYS A 41 -4.41 4.41 12.61
C LYS A 41 -3.36 4.16 11.53
N ARG A 42 -3.52 4.79 10.36
CA ARG A 42 -2.56 4.70 9.25
C ARG A 42 -1.18 5.22 9.65
N ASN A 43 -1.12 6.35 10.35
CA ASN A 43 0.15 6.92 10.80
C ASN A 43 0.85 5.97 11.78
N SER A 44 0.14 5.43 12.77
CA SER A 44 0.74 4.42 13.67
C SER A 44 1.18 3.15 12.93
N PHE A 45 0.43 2.71 11.92
CA PHE A 45 0.80 1.54 11.11
C PHE A 45 2.07 1.78 10.28
N LEU A 46 2.22 2.99 9.73
CA LEU A 46 3.39 3.38 8.95
C LEU A 46 4.61 3.65 9.83
N ASP A 47 4.46 4.46 10.87
CA ASP A 47 5.56 5.00 11.66
C ASP A 47 5.91 4.18 12.90
N GLY A 48 5.02 3.29 13.33
CA GLY A 48 5.08 2.64 14.63
C GLY A 48 4.49 3.50 15.75
N VAL A 49 4.42 2.94 16.95
CA VAL A 49 3.98 3.66 18.16
C VAL A 49 5.18 4.42 18.74
N PRO A 50 5.11 5.76 18.88
CA PRO A 50 6.21 6.53 19.46
C PRO A 50 6.54 6.08 20.88
N GLY A 51 7.83 5.87 21.17
CA GLY A 51 8.31 5.45 22.49
C GLY A 51 8.16 3.97 22.78
N SER A 52 7.59 3.17 21.86
CA SER A 52 7.54 1.73 22.02
C SER A 52 8.88 1.07 21.73
N THR A 53 9.29 0.15 22.60
CA THR A 53 10.43 -0.74 22.39
C THR A 53 10.02 -2.08 21.79
N ASP A 54 8.71 -2.35 21.70
CA ASP A 54 8.20 -3.62 21.24
C ASP A 54 8.42 -3.78 19.74
N ARG A 55 8.97 -4.94 19.38
CA ARG A 55 9.29 -5.25 17.98
C ARG A 55 8.04 -5.22 17.10
N GLU A 56 6.90 -5.60 17.66
CA GLU A 56 5.59 -5.66 16.99
C GLU A 56 5.01 -4.26 16.74
N GLU A 57 5.46 -3.24 17.47
CA GLU A 57 4.95 -1.86 17.38
C GLU A 57 5.85 -0.94 16.54
N ARG A 58 6.84 -1.50 15.85
CA ARG A 58 7.81 -0.77 15.01
C ARG A 58 7.20 -0.16 13.73
N GLY A 59 5.98 -0.57 13.36
CA GLY A 59 5.33 -0.17 12.12
C GLY A 59 6.10 -0.57 10.86
N ILE A 60 5.63 -0.13 9.70
CA ILE A 60 6.33 -0.38 8.42
C ILE A 60 7.72 0.28 8.44
N LYS A 61 7.87 1.46 9.05
CA LYS A 61 9.14 2.19 9.13
C LYS A 61 10.25 1.36 9.77
N GLY A 62 9.97 0.68 10.88
CA GLY A 62 10.99 -0.13 11.55
C GLY A 62 11.29 -1.48 10.87
N VAL A 63 10.53 -1.88 9.84
CA VAL A 63 10.76 -3.10 9.06
C VAL A 63 11.34 -2.81 7.66
N ARG A 64 10.79 -1.80 6.97
CA ARG A 64 11.11 -1.45 5.57
C ARG A 64 11.89 -0.13 5.44
N GLY A 65 12.05 0.63 6.52
CA GLY A 65 12.80 1.90 6.54
C GLY A 65 11.97 3.13 6.16
N GLU A 66 12.54 4.30 6.40
CA GLU A 66 11.87 5.59 6.17
C GLU A 66 11.55 5.85 4.69
N ALA A 67 12.48 5.50 3.80
CA ALA A 67 12.30 5.67 2.36
C ALA A 67 11.08 4.90 1.83
N ALA A 68 10.86 3.68 2.34
CA ALA A 68 9.68 2.89 1.98
C ALA A 68 8.39 3.57 2.46
N VAL A 69 8.37 4.10 3.68
CA VAL A 69 7.20 4.84 4.20
C VAL A 69 6.94 6.11 3.40
N ALA A 70 7.98 6.84 3.01
CA ALA A 70 7.85 8.02 2.16
C ALA A 70 7.21 7.68 0.80
N ALA A 71 7.67 6.59 0.16
CA ALA A 71 7.08 6.10 -1.09
C ALA A 71 5.61 5.71 -0.92
N LEU A 72 5.27 4.95 0.15
CA LEU A 72 3.89 4.58 0.46
C LEU A 72 3.00 5.82 0.64
N ARG A 73 3.48 6.85 1.35
CA ARG A 73 2.72 8.11 1.56
C ARG A 73 2.47 8.86 0.24
N ALA A 74 3.46 8.89 -0.66
CA ALA A 74 3.31 9.48 -1.98
C ALA A 74 2.26 8.73 -2.81
N ASP A 75 2.31 7.40 -2.82
CA ASP A 75 1.37 6.58 -3.58
C ASP A 75 -0.05 6.60 -3.00
N ILE A 76 -0.21 6.64 -1.68
CA ILE A 76 -1.51 6.87 -1.02
C ILE A 76 -2.12 8.19 -1.48
N SER A 77 -1.32 9.26 -1.51
CA SER A 77 -1.76 10.59 -1.94
C SER A 77 -2.16 10.58 -3.42
N ARG A 78 -1.36 9.91 -4.27
CA ARG A 78 -1.64 9.75 -5.69
C ARG A 78 -2.92 8.94 -5.93
N LEU A 79 -3.10 7.80 -5.26
CA LEU A 79 -4.30 6.97 -5.40
C LEU A 79 -5.55 7.74 -4.95
N HIS A 80 -5.49 8.46 -3.82
CA HIS A 80 -6.60 9.30 -3.37
C HIS A 80 -6.98 10.35 -4.41
N ALA A 81 -6.00 11.03 -4.99
CA ALA A 81 -6.24 12.03 -6.03
C ALA A 81 -6.85 11.44 -7.31
N LEU A 82 -6.43 10.24 -7.72
CA LEU A 82 -7.01 9.54 -8.87
C LEU A 82 -8.46 9.13 -8.61
N LYS A 83 -8.75 8.57 -7.44
CA LYS A 83 -10.11 8.13 -7.07
C LYS A 83 -11.09 9.27 -6.81
N SER A 84 -10.59 10.48 -6.53
CA SER A 84 -11.44 11.68 -6.36
C SER A 84 -11.78 12.39 -7.67
N LYS A 85 -11.11 12.01 -8.78
CA LYS A 85 -11.32 12.60 -10.12
C LYS A 85 -12.24 11.77 -11.01
N THR A 86 -12.59 10.55 -10.57
CA THR A 86 -13.48 9.61 -11.24
C THR A 86 -14.85 9.64 -10.56
#